data_AF-A0A243W829-F1
#
_entry.id   AF-A0A243W829-F1
#
_cell.length_a   1.000
_cell.length_b   1.000
_cell.length_c   1.000
_cell.angle_alpha   90.00
_cell.angle_beta   90.00
_cell.angle_gamma   90.00
#
_symmetry.space_group_name_H-M   'P 1'
#
loop_
_entity.id
_entity.type
_entity.pdbx_description
1 polymer ?
#
loop_
_entity_poly.entity_id
_entity_poly.type
_entity_poly.pdbx_seq_one_letter_code
_entity_poly.pdbx_strand_id
1 'polypeptide(L)'
;MPTPPDTPRLPDLSAIRGEKRPARKTNLATAEQDWFEQDKRKGAHRRDQRAKNVIHYTVLSLVVVAGICLAVGIVIRVCHLILPADQLWLTKEQTDFIDHLAQLAGSGVLGGLLTKYLSRNIEA
;
A
#
# COMPACT_ATOMS: atom_id res chain seq x y z
N MET A 1 55.09 -71.10 -7.41
CA MET A 1 54.36 -70.43 -8.51
C MET A 1 53.13 -69.78 -7.88
N PRO A 2 53.08 -68.45 -7.73
CA PRO A 2 51.97 -67.78 -7.04
C PRO A 2 50.77 -67.56 -7.98
N THR A 3 49.56 -67.81 -7.47
CA THR A 3 48.26 -67.59 -8.13
C THR A 3 47.95 -66.09 -8.29
N PRO A 4 47.37 -65.64 -9.41
CA PRO A 4 46.96 -64.25 -9.59
C PRO A 4 45.76 -63.91 -8.69
N PRO A 5 45.64 -62.65 -8.22
CA PRO A 5 44.60 -62.24 -7.27
C PRO A 5 43.23 -62.13 -7.95
N ASP A 6 42.19 -62.54 -7.23
CA ASP A 6 40.78 -62.40 -7.61
C ASP A 6 40.43 -60.92 -7.85
N THR A 7 40.14 -60.57 -9.10
CA THR A 7 39.58 -59.27 -9.45
C THR A 7 38.13 -59.18 -8.96
N PRO A 8 37.75 -58.16 -8.17
CA PRO A 8 36.37 -58.00 -7.74
C PRO A 8 35.47 -57.72 -8.95
N ARG A 9 34.47 -58.58 -9.17
CA ARG A 9 33.44 -58.37 -10.19
C ARG A 9 32.67 -57.09 -9.85
N LEU A 10 32.63 -56.15 -10.79
CA LEU A 10 31.80 -54.95 -10.69
C LEU A 10 30.32 -55.37 -10.59
N PRO A 11 29.52 -54.72 -9.74
CA PRO A 11 28.10 -55.00 -9.64
C PRO A 11 27.40 -54.70 -10.97
N ASP A 12 26.51 -55.61 -11.37
CA ASP A 12 25.77 -55.52 -12.63
C ASP A 12 24.73 -54.38 -12.57
N LEU A 13 25.07 -53.26 -13.21
CA LEU A 13 24.25 -52.04 -13.27
C LEU A 13 23.04 -52.18 -14.21
N SER A 14 22.87 -53.32 -14.90
CA SER A 14 21.72 -53.55 -15.78
C SER A 14 20.39 -53.61 -15.02
N ALA A 15 20.40 -53.93 -13.72
CA ALA A 15 19.23 -53.90 -12.85
C ALA A 15 18.72 -52.46 -12.55
N ILE A 16 19.56 -51.44 -12.67
CA ILE A 16 19.19 -50.03 -12.45
C ILE A 16 18.54 -49.43 -13.71
N ARG A 17 18.66 -50.12 -14.86
CA ARG A 17 18.14 -49.66 -16.16
C ARG A 17 16.71 -50.12 -16.45
N GLY A 18 15.94 -50.41 -15.41
CA GLY A 18 14.61 -51.03 -15.53
C GLY A 18 13.43 -50.19 -15.04
N GLU A 19 13.66 -49.04 -14.39
CA GLU A 19 12.54 -48.21 -13.93
C GLU A 19 12.27 -47.13 -14.97
N LYS A 20 11.34 -47.40 -15.90
CA LYS A 20 10.67 -46.34 -16.66
C LYS A 20 10.28 -45.28 -15.64
N ARG A 21 10.87 -44.08 -15.73
CA ARG A 21 10.43 -42.91 -14.95
C ARG A 21 8.90 -42.95 -14.96
N PRO A 22 8.22 -42.97 -13.81
CA PRO A 22 6.77 -42.88 -13.81
C PRO A 22 6.45 -41.65 -14.68
N ALA A 23 5.63 -41.84 -15.70
CA ALA A 23 5.21 -40.74 -16.56
C ALA A 23 4.61 -39.68 -15.65
N ARG A 24 5.41 -38.67 -15.29
CA ARG A 24 5.04 -37.64 -14.34
C ARG A 24 3.92 -36.90 -15.01
N LYS A 25 2.71 -37.17 -14.51
CA LYS A 25 1.42 -36.75 -15.05
C LYS A 25 1.53 -35.30 -15.53
N THR A 26 1.36 -35.10 -16.83
CA THR A 26 1.30 -33.81 -17.52
C THR A 26 0.41 -32.79 -16.81
N ASN A 27 -0.61 -33.25 -16.09
CA ASN A 27 -1.53 -32.45 -15.29
C ASN A 27 -0.89 -31.68 -14.12
N LEU A 28 0.25 -32.14 -13.55
CA LEU A 28 0.96 -31.43 -12.48
C LEU A 28 1.73 -30.23 -13.01
N ALA A 29 2.33 -30.35 -14.20
CA ALA A 29 3.03 -29.24 -14.85
C ALA A 29 2.05 -28.14 -15.30
N THR A 30 0.86 -28.52 -15.76
CA THR A 30 -0.23 -27.58 -16.10
C THR A 30 -0.77 -26.90 -14.85
N ALA A 31 -1.02 -27.64 -13.76
CA ALA A 31 -1.48 -27.06 -12.51
C ALA A 31 -0.45 -26.11 -11.85
N GLU A 32 0.84 -26.44 -11.93
CA GLU A 32 1.91 -25.53 -11.49
C GLU A 32 1.98 -24.29 -12.38
N GLN A 33 1.89 -24.42 -13.72
CA GLN A 33 1.84 -23.28 -14.64
C GLN A 33 0.61 -22.38 -14.41
N ASP A 34 -0.56 -22.97 -14.23
CA ASP A 34 -1.80 -22.24 -13.93
C ASP A 34 -1.70 -21.51 -12.58
N TRP A 35 -1.05 -22.13 -11.59
CA TRP A 35 -0.77 -21.50 -10.30
C TRP A 35 0.19 -20.32 -10.44
N PHE A 36 1.27 -20.46 -11.22
CA PHE A 36 2.21 -19.37 -11.51
C PHE A 36 1.57 -18.24 -12.32
N GLU A 37 0.67 -18.54 -13.26
CA GLU A 37 -0.08 -17.53 -13.99
C GLU A 37 -1.08 -16.80 -13.09
N GLN A 38 -1.81 -17.52 -12.24
CA GLN A 38 -2.73 -16.90 -11.28
C GLN A 38 -1.98 -16.05 -10.26
N ASP A 39 -0.80 -16.48 -9.79
CA ASP A 39 0.02 -15.70 -8.87
C ASP A 39 0.59 -14.44 -9.53
N LYS A 40 1.02 -14.52 -10.80
CA LYS A 40 1.38 -13.32 -11.59
C LYS A 40 0.20 -12.36 -11.75
N ARG A 41 -1.00 -12.85 -12.05
CA ARG A 41 -2.21 -12.01 -12.19
C ARG A 41 -2.60 -11.37 -10.86
N LYS A 42 -2.56 -12.11 -9.75
CA LYS A 42 -2.78 -11.59 -8.39
C LYS A 42 -1.72 -10.56 -8.00
N GLY A 43 -0.45 -10.80 -8.34
CA GLY A 43 0.65 -9.86 -8.12
C GLY A 43 0.49 -8.55 -8.90
N ALA A 44 0.01 -8.61 -10.15
CA ALA A 44 -0.28 -7.43 -10.96
C ALA A 44 -1.44 -6.61 -10.39
N HIS A 45 -2.55 -7.25 -9.99
CA HIS A 45 -3.69 -6.56 -9.39
C HIS A 45 -3.34 -5.94 -8.03
N ARG A 46 -2.51 -6.60 -7.20
CA ARG A 46 -2.02 -6.02 -5.94
C ARG A 46 -1.13 -4.81 -6.15
N ARG A 47 -0.35 -4.73 -7.23
CA ARG A 47 0.49 -3.56 -7.55
C ARG A 47 -0.36 -2.36 -7.94
N ASP A 48 -1.37 -2.57 -8.78
CA ASP A 48 -2.28 -1.51 -9.22
C ASP A 48 -3.12 -0.97 -8.05
N GLN A 49 -3.65 -1.86 -7.21
CA GLN A 49 -4.35 -1.45 -5.99
C GLN A 49 -3.43 -0.77 -4.97
N ARG A 50 -2.15 -1.18 -4.86
CA ARG A 50 -1.19 -0.50 -3.97
C ARG A 50 -0.91 0.93 -4.43
N ALA A 51 -0.78 1.17 -5.73
CA ALA A 51 -0.60 2.53 -6.27
C ALA A 51 -1.83 3.42 -5.96
N LYS A 52 -3.04 2.90 -6.18
CA LYS A 52 -4.30 3.59 -5.85
C LYS A 52 -4.43 3.87 -4.35
N ASN A 53 -4.07 2.92 -3.49
CA ASN A 53 -4.09 3.09 -2.04
C ASN A 53 -3.11 4.16 -1.56
N VAL A 54 -1.89 4.20 -2.12
CA VAL A 54 -0.88 5.20 -1.72
C VAL A 54 -1.38 6.62 -2.03
N ILE A 55 -1.98 6.84 -3.20
CA ILE A 55 -2.55 8.15 -3.56
C ILE A 55 -3.70 8.50 -2.62
N HIS A 56 -4.59 7.54 -2.34
CA HIS A 56 -5.71 7.73 -1.43
C HIS A 56 -5.26 8.11 0.00
N TYR A 57 -4.30 7.37 0.57
CA TYR A 57 -3.75 7.68 1.89
C TYR A 57 -2.98 9.00 1.92
N THR A 58 -2.29 9.35 0.83
CA THR A 58 -1.60 10.65 0.73
C THR A 58 -2.61 11.80 0.76
N VAL A 59 -3.68 11.72 -0.04
CA VAL A 59 -4.74 12.74 -0.06
C VAL A 59 -5.44 12.82 1.30
N LEU A 60 -5.76 11.67 1.91
CA LEU A 60 -6.37 11.62 3.24
C LEU A 60 -5.46 12.26 4.30
N SER A 61 -4.15 11.97 4.27
CA SER A 61 -3.19 12.57 5.20
C SER A 61 -3.09 14.08 5.04
N LEU A 62 -3.14 14.58 3.80
CA LEU A 62 -3.11 16.02 3.53
C LEU A 62 -4.33 16.72 4.11
N VAL A 63 -5.52 16.11 3.95
CA VAL A 63 -6.78 16.62 4.51
C VAL A 63 -6.74 16.64 6.03
N VAL A 64 -6.22 15.59 6.66
CA VAL A 64 -6.05 15.52 8.12
C VAL A 64 -5.09 16.61 8.61
N VAL A 65 -3.94 16.78 7.94
CA VAL A 65 -2.96 17.83 8.29
C VAL A 65 -3.58 19.21 8.15
N ALA A 66 -4.29 19.48 7.06
CA ALA A 66 -5.00 20.75 6.86
C ALA A 66 -6.03 21.00 7.98
N GLY A 67 -6.77 19.96 8.38
CA GLY A 67 -7.70 20.02 9.50
C GLY A 67 -7.02 20.35 10.83
N ILE A 68 -5.86 19.75 11.11
CA ILE A 68 -5.07 20.05 12.32
C ILE A 68 -4.59 21.50 12.30
N CYS A 69 -4.06 21.98 11.17
CA CYS A 69 -3.62 23.37 11.03
C CYS A 69 -4.75 24.37 11.30
N LEU A 70 -5.95 24.11 10.77
CA LEU A 70 -7.14 24.93 11.04
C LEU A 70 -7.54 24.90 12.52
N ALA A 71 -7.54 23.71 13.14
CA ALA A 71 -7.86 23.57 14.56
C ALA A 71 -6.88 24.36 15.44
N VAL A 72 -5.58 24.30 15.15
CA VAL A 72 -4.56 25.11 15.84
C VAL A 72 -4.82 26.60 15.65
N GLY A 73 -5.15 27.05 14.44
CA GLY A 73 -5.51 28.46 14.18
C GLY A 73 -6.70 28.94 15.00
N ILE A 74 -7.75 28.11 15.13
CA ILE A 74 -8.92 28.41 15.96
C ILE A 74 -8.56 28.47 17.44
N VAL A 75 -7.73 27.55 17.94
CA VAL A 75 -7.26 27.58 19.33
C VAL A 75 -6.46 28.86 19.62
N ILE A 76 -5.55 29.25 18.72
CA ILE A 76 -4.80 30.51 18.84
C ILE A 76 -5.77 31.70 18.89
N ARG A 77 -6.80 31.70 18.04
CA ARG A 77 -7.83 32.76 18.03
C ARG A 77 -8.60 32.84 19.34
N VAL A 78 -9.01 31.70 19.90
CA VAL A 78 -9.70 31.63 21.20
C VAL A 78 -8.81 32.13 22.33
N CYS A 79 -7.54 31.71 22.37
CA CYS A 79 -6.58 32.25 23.32
C CYS A 79 -6.48 33.77 23.19
N HIS A 80 -6.34 34.28 21.96
CA HIS A 80 -6.23 35.71 21.68
C HIS A 80 -7.46 36.55 22.10
N LEU A 81 -8.63 35.94 22.27
CA LEU A 81 -9.83 36.60 22.82
C LEU A 81 -9.81 36.72 24.35
N ILE A 82 -9.08 35.83 25.02
CA ILE A 82 -9.00 35.76 26.49
C ILE A 82 -7.80 36.56 27.00
N LEU A 83 -6.74 36.69 26.20
CA LEU A 83 -5.54 37.42 26.58
C LEU A 83 -5.80 38.94 26.70
N PRO A 84 -5.20 39.59 27.72
CA PRO A 84 -5.30 41.04 27.89
C PRO A 84 -4.54 41.77 26.77
N ALA A 85 -4.92 43.03 26.52
CA ALA A 85 -4.53 43.77 25.31
C ALA A 85 -3.01 43.98 25.15
N ASP A 86 -2.28 43.91 26.26
CA ASP A 86 -0.82 43.97 26.39
C ASP A 86 -0.11 42.68 25.95
N GLN A 87 -0.84 41.57 25.79
CA GLN A 87 -0.31 40.28 25.33
C GLN A 87 -0.88 39.83 23.97
N LEU A 88 -1.47 40.75 23.20
CA LEU A 88 -1.93 40.46 21.84
C LEU A 88 -0.70 40.25 20.94
N TRP A 89 -0.49 39.01 20.50
CA TRP A 89 0.66 38.65 19.65
C TRP A 89 0.34 38.70 18.15
N LEU A 90 -0.94 38.68 17.78
CA LEU A 90 -1.37 38.68 16.38
C LEU A 90 -1.91 40.06 15.98
N THR A 91 -1.61 40.46 14.75
CA THR A 91 -2.20 41.66 14.15
C THR A 91 -3.66 41.38 13.75
N LYS A 92 -4.45 42.45 13.63
CA LYS A 92 -5.87 42.35 13.24
C LYS A 92 -6.06 41.64 11.89
N GLU A 93 -5.18 41.88 10.93
CA GLU A 93 -5.22 41.22 9.62
C GLU A 93 -5.00 39.70 9.74
N GLN A 94 -4.11 39.26 10.63
CA GLN A 94 -3.87 37.83 10.86
C GLN A 94 -5.07 37.15 11.50
N THR A 95 -5.75 37.83 12.43
CA THR A 95 -6.97 37.29 13.03
C THR A 95 -8.14 37.23 12.04
N ASP A 96 -8.32 38.25 11.21
CA ASP A 96 -9.37 38.28 10.18
C ASP A 96 -9.13 37.19 9.13
N PHE A 97 -7.87 36.94 8.77
CA PHE A 97 -7.51 35.84 7.87
C PHE A 97 -7.85 34.45 8.45
N ILE A 98 -7.58 34.23 9.74
CA ILE A 98 -7.95 32.99 10.43
C ILE A 98 -9.47 32.81 10.47
N ASP A 99 -10.21 33.88 10.77
CA ASP A 99 -11.68 33.85 10.83
C ASP A 99 -12.28 33.54 9.44
N HIS A 100 -11.75 34.12 8.36
CA HIS A 100 -12.15 33.79 6.98
C HIS A 100 -11.83 32.34 6.60
N LEU A 101 -10.66 31.82 6.97
CA LEU A 101 -10.31 30.43 6.74
C LEU A 101 -11.21 29.46 7.50
N ALA A 102 -11.52 29.77 8.77
CA ALA A 102 -12.43 28.97 9.58
C ALA A 102 -13.85 28.99 9.01
N GLN A 103 -14.32 30.14 8.53
CA GLN A 103 -15.63 30.28 7.89
C GLN A 103 -15.70 29.53 6.56
N LEU A 104 -14.64 29.59 5.74
CA LEU A 104 -14.53 28.81 4.51
C LEU A 104 -14.52 27.31 4.78
N ALA A 105 -13.78 26.86 5.80
CA ALA A 105 -13.76 25.46 6.22
C ALA A 105 -15.13 25.00 6.76
N GLY A 106 -15.79 25.83 7.58
CA GLY A 106 -17.12 25.58 8.13
C GLY A 106 -18.25 25.64 7.09
N SER A 107 -18.04 26.32 5.96
CA SER A 107 -19.04 26.41 4.87
C SER A 107 -19.34 25.06 4.19
N GLY A 108 -18.52 24.02 4.45
CA GLY A 108 -18.71 22.68 3.90
C GLY A 108 -18.43 22.56 2.40
N VAL A 109 -18.14 23.67 1.70
CA VAL A 109 -17.87 23.69 0.25
C VAL A 109 -16.64 22.83 -0.08
N LEU A 110 -15.58 22.93 0.71
CA LEU A 110 -14.39 22.10 0.59
C LEU A 110 -14.69 20.62 0.86
N GLY A 111 -15.49 20.32 1.89
CA GLY A 111 -15.90 18.95 2.21
C GLY A 111 -16.77 18.32 1.12
N GLY A 112 -17.70 19.07 0.54
CA GLY A 112 -18.57 18.63 -0.55
C GLY A 112 -17.80 18.36 -1.85
N LEU A 113 -16.84 19.22 -2.21
CA LEU A 113 -15.96 19.02 -3.36
C LEU A 113 -15.07 17.78 -3.18
N LEU A 114 -14.51 17.58 -1.99
CA LEU A 114 -13.66 16.43 -1.69
C LEU A 114 -14.45 15.12 -1.73
N THR A 115 -15.66 15.12 -1.16
CA THR A 115 -16.57 13.97 -1.17
C THR A 115 -16.97 13.60 -2.60
N LYS A 116 -17.30 14.61 -3.43
CA LYS A 116 -17.64 14.41 -4.84
C LYS A 116 -16.47 13.88 -5.66
N TYR A 117 -15.24 14.32 -5.36
CA TYR A 117 -14.03 13.79 -5.99
C TYR A 117 -13.77 12.33 -5.59
N LEU A 118 -13.94 12.00 -4.31
CA LEU A 118 -13.80 10.64 -3.78
C LEU A 118 -14.83 9.69 -4.40
N SER A 119 -16.12 10.04 -4.41
CA SER A 119 -17.16 9.22 -5.03
C SER A 119 -16.88 8.93 -6.50
N ARG A 120 -16.42 9.95 -7.26
CA ARG A 120 -16.16 9.82 -8.70
C ARG A 120 -14.98 8.90 -9.03
N ASN A 121 -14.00 8.77 -8.14
CA ASN A 121 -12.86 7.87 -8.31
C ASN A 121 -13.09 6.46 -7.73
N ILE A 122 -14.19 6.23 -6.99
CA ILE A 122 -14.58 4.91 -6.47
C ILE A 122 -15.53 4.20 -7.45
N GLU A 123 -16.30 4.95 -8.25
CA GLU A 123 -17.23 4.42 -9.27
C GLU A 123 -16.55 4.09 -10.63
N ALA A 124 -15.25 4.35 -10.78
CA ALA A 124 -14.46 4.08 -11.99
C ALA A 124 -13.42 2.97 -11.76
#